data_AF-Q0AU16-F1
#
_entry.id   AF-Q0AU16-F1
#
_cell.length_a   1.000
_cell.length_b   1.000
_cell.length_c   1.000
_cell.angle_alpha   90.00
_cell.angle_beta   90.00
_cell.angle_gamma   90.00
#
_symmetry.space_group_name_H-M   'P 1'
#
loop_
_entity.id
_entity.type
_entity.pdbx_description
1 polymer ?
#
loop_
_entity_poly.entity_id
_entity_poly.type
_entity_poly.pdbx_seq_one_letter_code
_entity_poly.pdbx_strand_id
1 'polypeptide(L)'
;MDNIPEECKRELIRLTDLEIKPCKACYRCLQPDNACPVRDDFNFVIEKIRGADALIIGVPVYFLGPHGYYKMLTDRLLGSQNYSQDTHSAAYFISISILRLELRRYSTIISFPPVR
;
A
#
# COMPACT_ATOMS: atom_id res chain seq x y z
N MET A 1 -13.48 -12.28 -4.20
CA MET A 1 -12.64 -11.46 -5.10
C MET A 1 -12.88 -12.02 -6.49
N ASP A 2 -14.12 -11.91 -6.97
CA ASP A 2 -14.62 -12.82 -8.01
C ASP A 2 -14.76 -12.10 -9.37
N ASN A 3 -14.29 -10.84 -9.43
CA ASN A 3 -14.42 -9.92 -10.56
C ASN A 3 -13.06 -9.52 -11.18
N ILE A 4 -11.98 -10.24 -10.91
CA ILE A 4 -10.69 -10.01 -11.57
C ILE A 4 -10.70 -10.88 -12.84
N PRO A 5 -10.60 -10.29 -14.05
CA PRO A 5 -10.90 -10.97 -15.31
C PRO A 5 -9.86 -12.04 -15.70
N GLU A 6 -8.67 -12.03 -15.12
CA GLU A 6 -7.57 -12.93 -15.46
C GLU A 6 -6.98 -13.64 -14.22
N GLU A 7 -6.32 -14.77 -14.46
CA GLU A 7 -5.64 -15.53 -13.40
C GLU A 7 -4.46 -14.74 -12.84
N CYS A 8 -4.67 -14.11 -11.68
CA CYS A 8 -3.70 -13.24 -11.03
C CYS A 8 -3.08 -13.91 -9.80
N LYS A 9 -1.74 -13.93 -9.73
CA LYS A 9 -1.02 -14.31 -8.52
C LYS A 9 -1.18 -13.21 -7.47
N ARG A 10 -1.75 -13.56 -6.33
CA ARG A 10 -2.07 -12.63 -5.24
C ARG A 10 -1.32 -12.96 -3.96
N GLU A 11 -0.89 -11.91 -3.27
CA GLU A 11 -0.33 -12.00 -1.92
C GLU A 11 -1.11 -11.06 -1.02
N LEU A 12 -1.59 -11.57 0.12
CA LEU A 12 -2.31 -10.77 1.11
C LEU A 12 -1.36 -10.45 2.26
N ILE A 13 -1.02 -9.17 2.41
CA ILE A 13 -0.22 -8.66 3.53
C ILE A 13 -1.15 -7.89 4.46
N ARG A 14 -1.27 -8.35 5.71
CA ARG A 14 -2.00 -7.63 6.75
C ARG A 14 -1.03 -6.72 7.48
N LEU A 15 -1.23 -5.40 7.38
CA LEU A 15 -0.37 -4.43 8.06
C LEU A 15 -0.34 -4.61 9.59
N THR A 16 -1.41 -5.15 10.16
CA THR A 16 -1.53 -5.44 11.60
C THR A 16 -0.65 -6.60 12.08
N ASP A 17 -0.19 -7.46 11.17
CA ASP A 17 0.64 -8.62 11.50
C ASP A 17 2.14 -8.27 11.43
N LEU A 18 2.46 -7.04 11.01
CA LEU A 18 3.82 -6.53 10.83
C LEU A 18 4.19 -5.57 11.95
N GLU A 19 5.47 -5.51 12.28
CA GLU A 19 6.02 -4.43 13.09
C GLU A 19 6.40 -3.28 12.15
N ILE A 20 5.66 -2.17 12.20
CA ILE A 20 6.04 -0.91 11.57
C ILE A 20 6.26 0.08 12.70
N LYS A 21 7.43 0.71 12.77
CA LYS A 21 7.73 1.77 13.74
C LYS A 21 7.45 3.15 13.15
N PRO A 22 7.16 4.17 13.99
CA PRO A 22 6.95 5.53 13.53
C PRO A 22 8.14 6.08 12.76
N CYS A 23 7.86 6.91 11.75
CA CYS A 23 8.89 7.60 11.00
C CYS A 23 9.71 8.52 11.93
N LYS A 24 11.03 8.48 11.81
CA LYS A 24 11.94 9.37 12.56
C LYS A 24 12.25 10.70 11.87
N ALA A 25 11.62 10.97 10.71
CA ALA A 25 11.91 12.13 9.86
C ALA A 25 13.42 12.35 9.63
N CYS A 26 14.19 11.26 9.49
CA CYS A 26 15.64 11.35 9.33
C CYS A 26 16.09 11.67 7.90
N TYR A 27 15.16 11.59 6.93
CA TYR A 27 15.35 11.85 5.51
C TYR A 27 16.46 11.03 4.81
N ARG A 28 17.06 10.04 5.50
CA ARG A 28 18.10 9.19 4.93
C ARG A 28 17.62 8.38 3.71
N CYS A 29 16.35 8.01 3.68
CA CYS A 29 15.71 7.35 2.54
C CYS A 29 15.51 8.24 1.29
N LEU A 30 15.76 9.55 1.38
CA LEU A 30 15.79 10.44 0.21
C LEU A 30 17.11 10.38 -0.54
N GLN A 31 18.17 9.79 0.05
CA GLN A 31 19.42 9.57 -0.66
C GLN A 31 19.22 8.45 -1.71
N PRO A 32 19.82 8.58 -2.91
CA PRO A 32 19.76 7.55 -3.93
C PRO A 32 20.16 6.18 -3.37
N ASP A 33 19.48 5.13 -3.81
CA ASP A 33 19.75 3.73 -3.47
C ASP A 33 19.71 3.37 -1.98
N ASN A 34 19.06 4.20 -1.15
CA ASN A 34 19.06 4.03 0.29
C ASN A 34 17.69 3.61 0.84
N ALA A 35 17.62 2.38 1.38
CA ALA A 35 16.45 1.90 2.08
C ALA A 35 16.23 2.65 3.41
N CYS A 36 15.04 2.50 4.01
CA CYS A 36 14.78 3.10 5.30
C CYS A 36 15.70 2.45 6.37
N PRO A 37 16.44 3.23 7.19
CA PRO A 37 17.39 2.67 8.17
C PRO A 37 16.71 2.11 9.43
N VAL A 38 15.41 2.33 9.60
CA VAL A 38 14.66 1.81 10.74
C VAL A 38 14.50 0.30 10.58
N ARG A 39 14.92 -0.46 11.60
CA ARG A 39 14.84 -1.92 11.62
C ARG A 39 13.45 -2.37 12.04
N ASP A 40 12.64 -2.67 11.04
CA ASP A 40 11.27 -3.18 11.13
C ASP A 40 10.80 -3.69 9.74
N ASP A 41 9.52 -4.05 9.60
CA ASP A 41 9.00 -4.71 8.40
C ASP A 41 8.68 -3.76 7.24
N PHE A 42 8.98 -2.46 7.37
CA PHE A 42 8.68 -1.48 6.33
C PHE A 42 9.37 -1.81 5.01
N ASN A 43 10.68 -2.10 5.05
CA ASN A 43 11.44 -2.39 3.83
C ASN A 43 10.92 -3.67 3.16
N PHE A 44 10.47 -4.66 3.94
CA PHE A 44 9.81 -5.86 3.40
C PHE A 44 8.54 -5.50 2.62
N VAL A 45 7.68 -4.63 3.18
CA VAL A 45 6.46 -4.16 2.49
C VAL A 45 6.79 -3.40 1.21
N ILE A 46 7.80 -2.51 1.24
CA ILE A 46 8.21 -1.76 0.06
C ILE A 46 8.73 -2.68 -1.04
N GLU A 47 9.55 -3.68 -0.73
CA GLU A 47 10.03 -4.64 -1.73
C GLU A 47 8.88 -5.45 -2.35
N LYS A 48 7.87 -5.81 -1.55
CA LYS A 48 6.66 -6.46 -2.06
C LYS A 48 5.84 -5.55 -2.99
N ILE A 49 5.72 -4.27 -2.64
CA ILE A 49 5.05 -3.27 -3.48
C ILE A 49 5.82 -3.04 -4.78
N ARG A 50 7.16 -2.97 -4.72
CA ARG A 50 8.02 -2.79 -5.91
C ARG A 50 7.92 -3.95 -6.89
N GLY A 51 7.75 -5.17 -6.40
CA GLY A 51 7.59 -6.36 -7.24
C GLY A 51 6.16 -6.64 -7.71
N ALA A 52 5.19 -5.78 -7.39
CA ALA A 52 3.78 -5.99 -7.72
C ALA A 52 3.34 -5.12 -8.92
N ASP A 53 2.63 -5.74 -9.87
CA ASP A 53 2.03 -5.03 -11.02
C ASP A 53 0.84 -4.15 -10.59
N ALA A 54 0.16 -4.53 -9.51
CA ALA A 54 -0.99 -3.81 -8.98
C ALA A 54 -1.01 -3.86 -7.45
N LEU A 55 -1.40 -2.75 -6.83
CA LEU A 55 -1.54 -2.62 -5.38
C LEU A 55 -2.99 -2.29 -5.03
N ILE A 56 -3.62 -3.19 -4.26
CA ILE A 56 -4.94 -2.96 -3.67
C ILE A 56 -4.74 -2.67 -2.18
N ILE A 57 -5.12 -1.47 -1.76
CA ILE A 57 -5.07 -1.10 -0.35
C ILE A 57 -6.50 -1.04 0.19
N GLY A 58 -6.81 -1.92 1.15
CA GLY A 58 -8.03 -1.86 1.94
C GLY A 58 -7.72 -1.39 3.35
N VAL A 59 -8.27 -0.23 3.74
CA VAL A 59 -8.05 0.34 5.08
C VAL A 59 -9.40 0.74 5.68
N PRO A 60 -9.72 0.33 6.93
CA PRO A 60 -10.89 0.85 7.61
C PRO A 60 -10.72 2.35 7.87
N VAL A 61 -11.81 3.10 7.66
CA VAL A 61 -11.89 4.49 8.10
C VAL A 61 -12.32 4.52 9.56
N TYR A 62 -11.44 5.05 10.41
CA TYR A 62 -11.76 5.37 11.80
C TYR A 62 -12.05 6.87 11.93
N PHE A 63 -11.60 7.53 12.99
CA PHE A 63 -11.90 8.93 13.26
C PHE A 63 -11.33 9.87 12.18
N LEU A 64 -12.18 10.20 11.19
CA LEU A 64 -11.89 11.10 10.06
C LEU A 64 -10.70 10.68 9.17
N GLY A 65 -10.28 9.41 9.23
CA GLY A 65 -9.11 8.98 8.47
C GLY A 65 -8.81 7.48 8.55
N PRO A 66 -7.77 7.04 7.83
CA PRO A 66 -7.32 5.65 7.85
C PRO A 66 -6.76 5.27 9.23
N HIS A 67 -6.73 3.96 9.53
CA HIS A 67 -6.15 3.46 10.78
C HIS A 67 -4.68 3.91 10.97
N GLY A 68 -4.23 4.07 12.22
CA GLY A 68 -2.89 4.59 12.53
C GLY A 68 -1.73 3.81 11.90
N TYR A 69 -1.86 2.48 11.78
CA TYR A 69 -0.86 1.64 11.11
C TYR A 69 -0.59 2.01 9.65
N TYR A 70 -1.62 2.51 8.95
CA TYR A 70 -1.53 2.92 7.55
C TYR A 70 -0.79 4.24 7.48
N LYS A 71 -1.09 5.17 8.41
CA LYS A 71 -0.36 6.43 8.52
C LYS A 71 1.13 6.20 8.77
N MET A 72 1.48 5.23 9.62
CA MET A 72 2.87 4.87 9.90
C MET A 72 3.61 4.32 8.68
N LEU A 73 2.93 3.54 7.84
CA LEU A 73 3.44 3.11 6.54
C LEU A 73 3.62 4.33 5.61
N THR A 74 2.58 5.16 5.43
CA THR A 74 2.60 6.29 4.49
C THR A 74 3.61 7.37 4.84
N ASP A 75 3.89 7.59 6.13
CA ASP A 75 4.86 8.60 6.58
C ASP A 75 6.30 8.31 6.17
N ARG A 76 6.56 7.08 5.72
CA ARG A 76 7.87 6.62 5.28
C ARG A 76 7.96 6.44 3.76
N LEU A 77 6.86 6.65 3.03
CA LEU A 77 6.82 6.57 1.56
C LEU A 77 7.47 7.75 0.84
N LEU A 78 7.92 8.78 1.57
CA LEU A 78 8.72 9.89 1.00
C LEU A 78 9.96 9.38 0.24
N GLY A 79 10.63 8.35 0.76
CA GLY A 79 11.78 7.71 0.07
C GLY A 79 11.38 6.90 -1.17
N SER A 80 10.10 6.60 -1.37
CA SER A 80 9.61 5.86 -2.54
C SER A 80 9.80 6.62 -3.85
N GLN A 81 10.03 7.93 -3.80
CA GLN A 81 10.35 8.73 -4.99
C GLN A 81 11.65 8.28 -5.68
N ASN A 82 12.62 7.75 -4.91
CA ASN A 82 13.85 7.22 -5.49
C ASN A 82 13.63 5.94 -6.31
N TYR A 83 12.48 5.29 -6.14
CA TYR A 83 12.13 4.05 -6.83
C TYR A 83 11.02 4.24 -7.87
N SER A 84 10.63 5.49 -8.18
CA SER A 84 9.53 5.77 -9.11
C SER A 84 9.81 5.29 -10.54
N GLN A 85 11.08 5.11 -10.90
CA GLN A 85 11.50 4.57 -12.19
C GLN A 85 11.38 3.04 -12.27
N ASP A 86 11.44 2.34 -11.13
CA ASP A 86 11.37 0.87 -11.06
C ASP A 86 9.93 0.36 -10.97
N THR A 87 9.00 1.17 -10.46
CA THR A 87 7.57 0.85 -10.45
C THR A 87 6.98 0.97 -11.85
N HIS A 88 7.24 -0.04 -12.68
CA HIS A 88 6.51 -0.24 -13.92
C HIS A 88 5.02 -0.44 -13.59
N SER A 89 4.18 0.51 -14.00
CA SER A 89 2.72 0.34 -14.10
C SER A 89 1.96 -0.04 -12.83
N ALA A 90 2.50 0.19 -11.62
CA ALA A 90 1.76 -0.02 -10.38
C ALA A 90 0.58 0.96 -10.28
N ALA A 91 -0.59 0.54 -10.77
CA ALA A 91 -1.83 1.27 -10.57
C ALA A 91 -2.16 1.25 -9.07
N TYR A 92 -1.98 2.40 -8.41
CA TYR A 92 -2.35 2.58 -7.01
C TYR A 92 -3.87 2.68 -6.90
N PHE A 93 -4.53 1.59 -6.49
CA PHE A 93 -5.96 1.61 -6.19
C PHE A 93 -6.18 1.73 -4.69
N ILE A 94 -6.53 2.93 -4.23
CA ILE A 94 -6.94 3.18 -2.84
C ILE A 94 -8.43 2.86 -2.74
N SER A 95 -8.76 1.66 -2.27
CA SER A 95 -10.16 1.33 -1.93
C SER A 95 -10.44 1.78 -0.50
N ILE A 96 -10.99 2.99 -0.36
CA ILE A 96 -11.51 3.46 0.93
C ILE A 96 -12.83 2.74 1.20
N SER A 97 -12.76 1.58 1.82
CA SER A 97 -13.94 0.87 2.31
C SER A 97 -14.31 1.45 3.67
N ILE A 98 -15.29 2.39 3.69
CA ILE A 98 -15.98 2.77 4.93
C ILE A 98 -16.75 1.53 5.37
N LEU A 99 -16.22 0.85 6.40
CA LEU A 99 -16.78 -0.40 6.90
C LEU A 99 -18.08 -0.08 7.65
N ARG A 100 -19.23 -0.14 6.97
CA ARG A 100 -20.50 -0.39 7.65
C ARG A 100 -20.47 -1.86 8.07
N LEU A 101 -20.58 -2.10 9.38
CA LEU A 101 -20.58 -3.42 10.04
C LEU A 101 -21.75 -4.28 9.55
N GLU A 102 -21.67 -4.79 8.33
CA GLU A 102 -22.47 -5.91 7.85
C GLU A 102 -21.70 -6.62 6.75
N LEU A 103 -21.03 -7.70 7.17
CA LEU A 103 -20.40 -8.69 6.32
C LEU A 103 -21.46 -9.36 5.43
N ARG A 104 -21.78 -8.76 4.28
CA ARG A 104 -22.31 -9.45 3.08
C ARG A 104 -22.50 -8.45 1.95
N ARG A 105 -21.77 -8.68 0.85
CA ARG A 105 -21.89 -7.99 -0.45
C ARG A 105 -21.48 -6.51 -0.45
N TYR A 106 -20.27 -6.24 -0.91
CA TYR A 106 -20.02 -5.01 -1.67
C TYR A 106 -19.25 -5.32 -2.94
N SER A 107 -20.00 -5.28 -4.03
CA SER A 107 -19.55 -5.03 -5.40
C SER A 107 -18.96 -3.63 -5.48
N THR A 108 -17.66 -3.52 -5.65
CA THR A 108 -17.01 -2.23 -5.94
C THR A 108 -17.12 -1.95 -7.44
N ILE A 109 -17.72 -0.82 -7.79
CA ILE A 109 -17.79 -0.30 -9.16
C ILE A 109 -16.37 0.05 -9.59
N ILE A 110 -15.90 -0.62 -10.65
CA ILE A 110 -14.59 -0.41 -11.25
C ILE A 110 -14.79 0.50 -12.45
N SER A 111 -14.34 1.76 -12.38
CA SER A 111 -14.24 2.63 -13.56
C SER A 111 -12.77 2.82 -13.91
N PHE A 112 -12.35 2.17 -15.00
CA PHE A 112 -11.04 2.35 -15.63
C PHE A 112 -11.07 3.56 -16.59
N PRO A 113 -10.04 4.42 -16.59
CA PRO A 113 -9.58 5.08 -17.80
C PRO A 113 -8.35 4.33 -18.39
N PRO A 114 -8.10 4.48 -19.70
CA PRO A 114 -7.22 3.60 -20.46
C PRO A 114 -5.74 3.81 -20.14
N VAL A 115 -5.05 2.66 -20.10
CA VAL A 115 -3.59 2.51 -20.09
C VAL A 115 -3.04 3.07 -21.41
N ARG A 116 -2.00 3.90 -21.34
CA ARG A 116 -1.11 4.20 -22.47
C ARG A 116 0.30 3.78 -22.12
#